data_AF-A0A7K0QRU0-F1
#
_entry.id   AF-A0A7K0QRU0-F1
#
_cell.length_a   1.000
_cell.length_b   1.000
_cell.length_c   1.000
_cell.angle_alpha   90.00
_cell.angle_beta   90.00
_cell.angle_gamma   90.00
#
_symmetry.space_group_name_H-M   'P 1'
#
loop_
_entity.id
_entity.type
_entity.pdbx_description
1 polymer ?
#
loop_
_entity_poly.entity_id
_entity_poly.type
_entity_poly.pdbx_seq_one_letter_code
_entity_poly.pdbx_strand_id
1 'polypeptide(L)'
;MGVVRRFCSSSWAPTLGLVAIGLVYLIVQIPVIRAVPLRWDEVLYLGQTSSAMPAPYFSAPRAFGEAWLVSPVSVWTSSPTIIRAYVAFTSSIGFVVAFLPWIRVRGLGRWNAPLAASILLLSWIWVISGSLIFPNLWVAFGAVSAIGWAVLAVQNKSKLAIAATACSLAVVALFRPVDSLVVFVGVTLCLLIMIHLGSWKWRGLAFASLVFGLIVGWVPWVIDAFQRFGGPQSRLLEASEFQGGRGKSLDFLAQWRALDGPMLCKPCLAIKAGFPIAGTTLLVLALSLVVLAVIVSIRGRVLPVLASPVVVGIAFLAFYGLTMQYGAPRFLLPMWGCFAIAVAYSVTWLWGVVSGRALLLIRIPVACVAIAVLIMQVGVLAHTVATERSRGAFAPILANQARSIITEPCGVAGYYALPIAFGLHCHLLASKGDRIADGDWGQIAADLTIVIVCFPGQKKCAFPLNLPHKSKRFQYTGGVNSDFVVVEFRYAHSIRAGVLAQEGTAS
;
A
#
# COMPACT_ATOMS: atom_id res chain seq x y z
N MET A 1 10.66 13.27 42.39
CA MET A 1 10.21 14.30 41.41
C MET A 1 11.34 15.01 40.64
N GLY A 2 12.57 15.15 41.16
CA GLY A 2 13.68 15.82 40.45
C GLY A 2 14.34 15.04 39.30
N VAL A 3 14.38 13.70 39.37
CA VAL A 3 15.00 12.83 38.34
C VAL A 3 14.15 12.77 37.05
N VAL A 4 12.82 12.73 37.19
CA VAL A 4 11.88 12.75 36.05
C VAL A 4 11.94 14.09 35.28
N ARG A 5 12.15 15.22 35.98
CA ARG A 5 12.33 16.53 35.33
C ARG A 5 13.64 16.63 34.52
N ARG A 6 14.74 15.99 34.96
CA ARG A 6 16.00 15.94 34.20
C ARG A 6 15.93 15.06 32.95
N PHE A 7 15.16 13.96 32.99
CA PHE A 7 14.93 13.14 31.79
C PHE A 7 14.13 13.90 30.72
N CYS A 8 13.12 14.67 31.12
CA CYS A 8 12.33 15.52 30.21
C CYS A 8 13.08 16.75 29.67
N SER A 9 14.22 17.13 30.25
CA SER A 9 15.03 18.26 29.77
C SER A 9 16.18 17.83 28.86
N SER A 10 16.42 16.53 28.68
CA SER A 10 17.46 16.05 27.77
C SER A 10 17.03 16.25 26.32
N SER A 11 17.97 16.62 25.45
CA SER A 11 17.74 16.77 24.00
C SER A 11 17.24 15.48 23.32
N TRP A 12 17.28 14.34 24.01
CA TRP A 12 16.97 13.01 23.48
C TRP A 12 15.54 12.54 23.79
N ALA A 13 14.86 13.13 24.77
CA ALA A 13 13.54 12.65 25.21
C ALA A 13 12.48 12.57 24.08
N PRO A 14 12.36 13.54 23.16
CA PRO A 14 11.41 13.45 22.04
C PRO A 14 11.76 12.35 21.05
N THR A 15 13.06 12.09 20.84
CA THR A 15 13.55 11.00 19.98
C THR A 15 13.20 9.65 20.61
N LEU A 16 13.43 9.48 21.91
CA LEU A 16 13.03 8.27 22.64
C LEU A 16 11.52 8.08 22.61
N GLY A 17 10.74 9.15 22.76
CA GLY A 17 9.29 9.12 22.62
C GLY A 17 8.85 8.64 21.24
N LEU A 18 9.49 9.12 20.17
CA LEU A 18 9.19 8.68 18.80
C LEU A 18 9.57 7.20 18.59
N VAL A 19 10.71 6.75 19.12
CA VAL A 19 11.12 5.33 19.07
C VAL A 19 10.11 4.46 19.82
N ALA A 20 9.67 4.88 21.01
CA ALA A 20 8.65 4.16 21.78
C ALA A 20 7.33 4.04 20.98
N ILE A 21 6.93 5.08 20.26
CA ILE A 21 5.76 5.03 19.38
C ILE A 21 5.97 4.06 18.22
N GLY A 22 7.17 3.99 17.63
CA GLY A 22 7.52 2.98 16.65
C GLY A 22 7.41 1.55 17.19
N LEU A 23 7.84 1.31 18.44
CA LEU A 23 7.68 0.02 19.11
C LEU A 23 6.20 -0.31 19.37
N VAL A 24 5.40 0.67 19.81
CA VAL A 24 3.95 0.48 19.95
C VAL A 24 3.33 0.15 18.60
N TYR A 25 3.73 0.84 17.53
CA TYR A 25 3.26 0.55 16.17
C TYR A 25 3.55 -0.90 15.77
N LEU A 26 4.75 -1.41 16.06
CA LEU A 26 5.10 -2.81 15.81
C LEU A 26 4.18 -3.78 16.57
N ILE A 27 3.92 -3.49 17.85
CA ILE A 27 3.12 -4.36 18.72
C ILE A 27 1.66 -4.41 18.25
N VAL A 28 1.05 -3.26 17.94
CA VAL A 28 -0.37 -3.21 17.54
C VAL A 28 -0.64 -3.87 16.19
N GLN A 29 0.39 -4.10 15.38
CA GLN A 29 0.29 -4.82 14.11
C GLN A 29 0.24 -6.35 14.28
N ILE A 30 0.70 -6.90 15.40
CA ILE A 30 0.81 -8.36 15.63
C ILE A 30 -0.50 -9.11 15.36
N PRO A 31 -1.68 -8.64 15.81
CA PRO A 31 -2.94 -9.32 15.54
C PRO A 31 -3.27 -9.44 14.04
N VAL A 32 -2.79 -8.49 13.22
CA VAL A 32 -3.06 -8.46 11.77
C VAL A 32 -2.20 -9.47 11.02
N ILE A 33 -0.93 -9.66 11.43
CA ILE A 33 0.08 -10.47 10.73
C ILE A 33 -0.47 -11.84 10.32
N ARG A 34 -1.17 -12.53 11.24
CA ARG A 34 -1.71 -13.88 11.01
C ARG A 34 -3.18 -13.94 10.61
N ALA A 35 -3.95 -12.90 10.90
CA ALA A 35 -5.41 -12.98 10.80
C ALA A 35 -5.93 -12.73 9.38
N VAL A 36 -5.19 -12.00 8.55
CA VAL A 36 -5.59 -11.65 7.19
C VAL A 36 -4.96 -12.64 6.20
N PRO A 37 -5.70 -13.32 5.32
CA PRO A 37 -5.11 -14.15 4.27
C PRO A 37 -4.28 -13.32 3.27
N LEU A 38 -3.36 -13.95 2.52
CA LEU A 38 -2.61 -13.25 1.47
C LEU A 38 -3.58 -12.70 0.42
N ARG A 39 -3.49 -11.39 0.15
CA ARG A 39 -4.35 -10.75 -0.85
C ARG A 39 -3.72 -10.80 -2.23
N TRP A 40 -4.56 -10.59 -3.25
CA TRP A 40 -4.14 -10.58 -4.65
C TRP A 40 -2.91 -9.68 -4.89
N ASP A 41 -2.93 -8.43 -4.40
CA ASP A 41 -1.79 -7.50 -4.52
C ASP A 41 -0.53 -8.05 -3.85
N GLU A 42 -0.64 -8.64 -2.65
CA GLU A 42 0.51 -9.16 -1.89
C GLU A 42 1.16 -10.34 -2.63
N VAL A 43 0.33 -11.27 -3.11
CA VAL A 43 0.81 -12.43 -3.87
C VAL A 43 1.44 -12.01 -5.18
N LEU A 44 0.92 -10.97 -5.83
CA LEU A 44 1.50 -10.45 -7.08
C LEU A 44 2.95 -10.00 -6.86
N TYR A 45 3.21 -9.23 -5.80
CA TYR A 45 4.56 -8.77 -5.47
C TYR A 45 5.46 -9.90 -4.96
N LEU A 46 4.91 -10.82 -4.16
CA LEU A 46 5.66 -11.99 -3.70
C LEU A 46 6.06 -12.91 -4.84
N GLY A 47 5.17 -13.14 -5.80
CA GLY A 47 5.45 -13.95 -6.98
C GLY A 47 6.57 -13.39 -7.86
N GLN A 48 6.89 -12.08 -7.78
CA GLN A 48 8.03 -11.52 -8.51
C GLN A 48 9.40 -11.90 -7.93
N THR A 49 9.44 -12.37 -6.67
CA THR A 49 10.71 -12.57 -5.93
C THR A 49 10.82 -13.91 -5.23
N SER A 50 9.69 -14.54 -4.91
CA SER A 50 9.64 -15.83 -4.25
C SER A 50 9.78 -16.96 -5.25
N SER A 51 10.50 -18.01 -4.88
CA SER A 51 10.53 -19.28 -5.60
C SER A 51 9.24 -20.09 -5.45
N ALA A 52 8.30 -19.61 -4.63
CA ALA A 52 7.04 -20.30 -4.38
C ALA A 52 6.18 -20.46 -5.62
N MET A 53 6.30 -19.62 -6.64
CA MET A 53 5.56 -19.81 -7.90
C MET A 53 6.32 -19.12 -9.02
N PRO A 54 6.11 -19.55 -10.27
CA PRO A 54 6.54 -18.77 -11.44
C PRO A 54 5.97 -17.35 -11.39
N ALA A 55 6.78 -16.36 -11.80
CA ALA A 55 6.41 -14.96 -11.69
C ALA A 55 5.11 -14.67 -12.48
N PRO A 56 4.04 -14.19 -11.82
CA PRO A 56 2.80 -13.85 -12.50
C PRO A 56 2.98 -12.56 -13.32
N TYR A 57 2.11 -12.35 -14.30
CA TYR A 57 2.10 -11.12 -15.10
C TYR A 57 2.02 -9.88 -14.19
N PHE A 58 2.98 -8.97 -14.37
CA PHE A 58 3.08 -7.77 -13.54
C PHE A 58 2.36 -6.61 -14.20
N SER A 59 1.14 -6.32 -13.76
CA SER A 59 0.25 -5.37 -14.43
C SER A 59 0.77 -3.92 -14.45
N ALA A 60 0.39 -3.19 -15.50
CA ALA A 60 0.85 -1.81 -15.78
C ALA A 60 0.85 -0.83 -14.58
N PRO A 61 -0.16 -0.81 -13.68
CA PRO A 61 -0.19 0.14 -12.57
C PRO A 61 0.82 -0.14 -11.44
N ARG A 62 1.55 -1.25 -11.50
CA ARG A 62 2.43 -1.71 -10.42
C ARG A 62 3.85 -1.19 -10.62
N ALA A 63 4.61 -1.10 -9.53
CA ALA A 63 6.02 -0.75 -9.51
C ALA A 63 6.79 -1.71 -8.59
N PHE A 64 8.12 -1.77 -8.73
CA PHE A 64 8.92 -2.80 -8.07
C PHE A 64 9.21 -2.57 -6.59
N GLY A 65 8.88 -1.40 -6.03
CA GLY A 65 9.23 -1.06 -4.64
C GLY A 65 8.80 -2.11 -3.62
N GLU A 66 7.57 -2.62 -3.72
CA GLU A 66 7.06 -3.64 -2.82
C GLU A 66 7.72 -5.00 -3.01
N ALA A 67 8.00 -5.39 -4.27
CA ALA A 67 8.71 -6.63 -4.57
C ALA A 67 10.14 -6.58 -4.00
N TRP A 68 10.85 -5.47 -4.19
CA TRP A 68 12.19 -5.29 -3.65
C TRP A 68 12.20 -5.17 -2.13
N LEU A 69 11.20 -4.53 -1.54
CA LEU A 69 11.03 -4.47 -0.09
C LEU A 69 10.99 -5.88 0.51
N VAL A 70 10.21 -6.79 -0.05
CA VAL A 70 10.04 -8.14 0.51
C VAL A 70 11.13 -9.12 0.08
N SER A 71 11.87 -8.82 -0.99
CA SER A 71 12.94 -9.66 -1.53
C SER A 71 13.95 -10.20 -0.52
N PRO A 72 14.40 -9.46 0.52
CA PRO A 72 15.39 -9.97 1.47
C PRO A 72 14.86 -11.14 2.32
N VAL A 73 13.57 -11.45 2.25
CA VAL A 73 12.93 -12.55 2.98
C VAL A 73 12.20 -13.50 2.03
N SER A 74 11.51 -12.97 1.02
CA SER A 74 10.66 -13.77 0.11
C SER A 74 11.45 -14.75 -0.78
N VAL A 75 12.73 -14.49 -1.02
CA VAL A 75 13.60 -15.35 -1.86
C VAL A 75 13.87 -16.71 -1.20
N TRP A 76 13.86 -16.79 0.14
CA TRP A 76 14.15 -18.02 0.90
C TRP A 76 12.97 -18.53 1.74
N THR A 77 11.90 -17.75 1.89
CA THR A 77 10.68 -18.24 2.54
C THR A 77 9.43 -17.75 1.83
N SER A 78 8.45 -18.64 1.73
CA SER A 78 7.09 -18.36 1.25
C SER A 78 6.10 -18.16 2.40
N SER A 79 6.58 -18.17 3.65
CA SER A 79 5.74 -18.05 4.84
C SER A 79 5.15 -16.64 4.97
N PRO A 80 3.82 -16.47 4.85
CA PRO A 80 3.19 -15.15 4.96
C PRO A 80 3.44 -14.49 6.32
N THR A 81 3.53 -15.30 7.38
CA THR A 81 3.76 -14.81 8.75
C THR A 81 5.14 -14.19 8.88
N ILE A 82 6.19 -14.84 8.37
CA ILE A 82 7.56 -14.35 8.47
C ILE A 82 7.73 -13.08 7.64
N ILE A 83 7.24 -13.10 6.40
CA ILE A 83 7.28 -11.94 5.50
C ILE A 83 6.57 -10.74 6.13
N ARG A 84 5.36 -10.93 6.67
CA ARG A 84 4.62 -9.81 7.28
C ARG A 84 5.21 -9.35 8.60
N ALA A 85 5.84 -10.22 9.37
CA ALA A 85 6.62 -9.80 10.55
C ALA A 85 7.80 -8.91 10.14
N TYR A 86 8.49 -9.26 9.05
CA TYR A 86 9.53 -8.41 8.47
C TYR A 86 8.97 -7.07 7.96
N VAL A 87 7.82 -7.07 7.26
CA VAL A 87 7.17 -5.85 6.79
C VAL A 87 6.73 -4.97 7.97
N ALA A 88 6.17 -5.55 9.04
CA ALA A 88 5.77 -4.83 10.24
C ALA A 88 6.96 -4.20 10.99
N PHE A 89 8.09 -4.91 11.03
CA PHE A 89 9.33 -4.41 11.60
C PHE A 89 9.91 -3.26 10.78
N THR A 90 10.02 -3.44 9.46
CA THR A 90 10.54 -2.41 8.54
C THR A 90 9.64 -1.19 8.47
N SER A 91 8.30 -1.37 8.48
CA SER A 91 7.36 -0.27 8.50
C SER A 91 7.42 0.51 9.81
N SER A 92 7.69 -0.14 10.95
CA SER A 92 7.94 0.51 12.23
C SER A 92 9.20 1.35 12.25
N ILE A 93 10.28 0.88 11.61
CA ILE A 93 11.48 1.69 11.39
C ILE A 93 11.18 2.86 10.46
N GLY A 94 10.51 2.60 9.33
CA GLY A 94 10.10 3.63 8.36
C GLY A 94 9.24 4.71 9.01
N PHE A 95 8.36 4.32 9.93
CA PHE A 95 7.52 5.23 10.68
C PHE A 95 8.34 6.17 11.56
N VAL A 96 9.31 5.65 12.33
CA VAL A 96 10.22 6.50 13.11
C VAL A 96 11.01 7.42 12.16
N VAL A 97 11.62 6.86 11.12
CA VAL A 97 12.46 7.61 10.16
C VAL A 97 11.70 8.76 9.50
N ALA A 98 10.44 8.55 9.12
CA ALA A 98 9.61 9.57 8.48
C ALA A 98 9.38 10.79 9.38
N PHE A 99 9.28 10.58 10.70
CA PHE A 99 9.01 11.64 11.67
C PHE A 99 10.27 12.26 12.30
N LEU A 100 11.45 11.63 12.15
CA LEU A 100 12.72 12.15 12.67
C LEU A 100 13.07 13.60 12.28
N PRO A 101 12.90 14.06 11.02
CA PRO A 101 13.26 15.44 10.67
C PRO A 101 12.42 16.46 11.48
N TRP A 102 11.16 16.13 11.76
CA TRP A 102 10.20 17.01 12.41
C TRP A 102 10.52 17.32 13.88
N ILE A 103 11.32 16.48 14.55
CA ILE A 103 11.85 16.80 15.90
C ILE A 103 12.77 18.03 15.86
N ARG A 104 13.48 18.22 14.73
CA ARG A 104 14.50 19.27 14.55
C ARG A 104 14.00 20.50 13.80
N VAL A 105 12.79 20.44 13.23
CA VAL A 105 12.15 21.59 12.57
C VAL A 105 11.84 22.67 13.60
N ARG A 106 12.28 23.90 13.35
CA ARG A 106 12.09 25.02 14.27
C ARG A 106 10.64 25.53 14.20
N GLY A 107 10.11 25.95 15.34
CA GLY A 107 8.79 26.57 15.46
C GLY A 107 7.62 25.64 15.82
N LEU A 108 7.75 24.32 15.61
CA LEU A 108 6.66 23.37 15.89
C LEU A 108 6.68 22.80 17.33
N GLY A 109 7.80 22.92 18.03
CA GLY A 109 8.02 22.27 19.31
C GLY A 109 8.50 20.82 19.16
N ARG A 110 9.44 20.39 20.01
CA ARG A 110 10.12 19.09 19.85
C ARG A 110 9.19 17.87 20.01
N TRP A 111 8.09 18.02 20.74
CA TRP A 111 7.09 16.97 20.96
C TRP A 111 6.04 16.86 19.85
N ASN A 112 6.06 17.75 18.85
CA ASN A 112 5.10 17.71 17.75
C ASN A 112 5.22 16.42 16.93
N ALA A 113 6.45 15.97 16.64
CA ALA A 113 6.70 14.76 15.86
C ALA A 113 6.19 13.47 16.52
N PRO A 114 6.55 13.15 17.79
CA PRO A 114 5.97 11.99 18.46
C PRO A 114 4.45 12.12 18.61
N LEU A 115 3.92 13.31 18.92
CA LEU A 115 2.46 13.48 19.00
C LEU A 115 1.77 13.19 17.65
N ALA A 116 2.30 13.71 16.54
CA ALA A 116 1.79 13.43 15.20
C ALA A 116 1.82 11.94 14.87
N ALA A 117 2.92 11.25 15.16
CA ALA A 117 3.02 9.81 15.00
C ALA A 117 1.99 9.07 15.87
N SER A 118 1.79 9.47 17.13
CA SER A 118 0.80 8.83 18.01
C SER A 118 -0.65 9.00 17.52
N ILE A 119 -1.00 10.13 16.89
CA ILE A 119 -2.34 10.36 16.34
C ILE A 119 -2.64 9.38 15.20
N LEU A 120 -1.64 9.02 14.40
CA LEU A 120 -1.80 8.07 13.30
C LEU A 120 -2.06 6.64 13.79
N LEU A 121 -1.59 6.28 15.00
CA LEU A 121 -1.91 5.00 15.62
C LEU A 121 -3.40 4.84 15.95
N LEU A 122 -4.14 5.95 16.06
CA LEU A 122 -5.59 5.91 16.24
C LEU A 122 -6.32 5.40 15.00
N SER A 123 -5.66 5.37 13.83
CA SER A 123 -6.29 5.03 12.56
C SER A 123 -6.15 3.54 12.24
N TRP A 124 -7.27 2.86 12.04
CA TRP A 124 -7.29 1.43 11.69
C TRP A 124 -6.49 1.14 10.41
N ILE A 125 -6.56 2.05 9.42
CA ILE A 125 -5.92 1.87 8.12
C ILE A 125 -4.39 1.97 8.22
N TRP A 126 -3.86 2.79 9.14
CA TRP A 126 -2.42 2.87 9.41
C TRP A 126 -1.92 1.58 10.06
N VAL A 127 -2.65 1.06 11.05
CA VAL A 127 -2.29 -0.20 11.73
C VAL A 127 -2.33 -1.37 10.76
N ILE A 128 -3.41 -1.54 10.01
CA ILE A 128 -3.53 -2.68 9.10
C ILE A 128 -2.51 -2.61 7.95
N SER A 129 -2.25 -1.41 7.40
CA SER A 129 -1.32 -1.24 6.29
C SER A 129 0.15 -1.44 6.69
N GLY A 130 0.47 -1.38 8.00
CA GLY A 130 1.83 -1.57 8.50
C GLY A 130 2.41 -2.95 8.25
N SER A 131 1.55 -3.97 8.23
CA SER A 131 1.93 -5.37 8.11
C SER A 131 1.55 -6.00 6.78
N LEU A 132 0.87 -5.26 5.91
CA LEU A 132 0.46 -5.70 4.57
C LEU A 132 1.41 -5.15 3.52
N ILE A 133 1.60 -5.91 2.43
CA ILE A 133 2.48 -5.52 1.33
C ILE A 133 1.72 -4.58 0.38
N PHE A 134 1.55 -3.32 0.82
CA PHE A 134 0.93 -2.26 0.02
C PHE A 134 1.86 -1.05 -0.12
N PRO A 135 1.82 -0.34 -1.26
CA PRO A 135 2.72 0.78 -1.51
C PRO A 135 2.38 2.03 -0.69
N ASN A 136 1.10 2.22 -0.38
CA ASN A 136 0.59 3.53 0.04
C ASN A 136 1.16 4.02 1.38
N LEU A 137 1.50 3.10 2.28
CA LEU A 137 2.14 3.45 3.54
C LEU A 137 3.56 3.97 3.32
N TRP A 138 4.32 3.34 2.41
CA TRP A 138 5.68 3.77 2.05
C TRP A 138 5.68 5.13 1.35
N VAL A 139 4.65 5.40 0.53
CA VAL A 139 4.42 6.75 -0.01
C VAL A 139 4.14 7.76 1.10
N ALA A 140 3.32 7.40 2.10
CA ALA A 140 3.05 8.29 3.23
C ALA A 140 4.32 8.61 4.03
N PHE A 141 5.14 7.58 4.34
CA PHE A 141 6.44 7.77 5.00
C PHE A 141 7.37 8.66 4.17
N GLY A 142 7.52 8.36 2.87
CA GLY A 142 8.38 9.11 1.97
C GLY A 142 7.92 10.57 1.80
N ALA A 143 6.63 10.83 1.71
CA ALA A 143 6.08 12.18 1.61
C ALA A 143 6.35 13.00 2.88
N VAL A 144 5.99 12.47 4.06
CA VAL A 144 6.23 13.13 5.36
C VAL A 144 7.72 13.37 5.58
N SER A 145 8.56 12.38 5.24
CA SER A 145 10.02 12.48 5.33
C SER A 145 10.57 13.55 4.38
N ALA A 146 10.17 13.53 3.10
CA ALA A 146 10.68 14.44 2.07
C ALA A 146 10.40 15.90 2.44
N ILE A 147 9.19 16.21 2.90
CA ILE A 147 8.81 17.55 3.35
C ILE A 147 9.67 17.97 4.55
N GLY A 148 9.75 17.11 5.58
CA GLY A 148 10.50 17.42 6.80
C GLY A 148 11.98 17.67 6.53
N TRP A 149 12.62 16.81 5.73
CA TRP A 149 14.03 16.98 5.35
C TRP A 149 14.25 18.19 4.44
N ALA A 150 13.34 18.49 3.51
CA ALA A 150 13.46 19.68 2.65
C ALA A 150 13.38 20.97 3.48
N VAL A 151 12.45 21.05 4.43
CA VAL A 151 12.36 22.15 5.41
C VAL A 151 13.65 22.25 6.21
N LEU A 152 14.16 21.12 6.71
CA LEU A 152 15.38 21.10 7.52
C LEU A 152 16.62 21.52 6.72
N ALA A 153 16.70 21.14 5.45
CA ALA A 153 17.79 21.54 4.56
C ALA A 153 17.85 23.07 4.40
N VAL A 154 16.68 23.72 4.29
CA VAL A 154 16.57 25.18 4.18
C VAL A 154 16.84 25.87 5.52
N GLN A 155 16.22 25.42 6.62
CA GLN A 155 16.35 26.05 7.94
C GLN A 155 17.74 25.88 8.56
N ASN A 156 18.29 24.67 8.48
CA ASN A 156 19.51 24.28 9.18
C ASN A 156 20.72 24.12 8.26
N LYS A 157 20.59 24.40 6.95
CA LYS A 157 21.71 24.37 6.00
C LYS A 157 22.46 23.02 6.01
N SER A 158 21.69 21.94 6.04
CA SER A 158 22.20 20.58 6.29
C SER A 158 22.36 19.78 5.01
N LYS A 159 23.59 19.32 4.72
CA LYS A 159 23.88 18.42 3.59
C LYS A 159 23.22 17.04 3.75
N LEU A 160 23.16 16.53 4.98
CA LEU A 160 22.45 15.28 5.28
C LEU A 160 20.97 15.41 4.93
N ALA A 161 20.36 16.56 5.22
CA ALA A 161 18.96 16.80 4.88
C ALA A 161 18.73 16.83 3.37
N ILE A 162 19.66 17.40 2.58
CA ILE A 162 19.61 17.37 1.12
C ILE A 162 19.61 15.93 0.58
N ALA A 163 20.53 15.10 1.06
CA ALA A 163 20.61 13.69 0.67
C ALA A 163 19.34 12.92 1.11
N ALA A 164 18.88 13.14 2.35
CA ALA A 164 17.67 12.51 2.87
C ALA A 164 16.39 12.93 2.11
N THR A 165 16.31 14.17 1.61
CA THR A 165 15.24 14.61 0.70
C THR A 165 15.26 13.82 -0.61
N ALA A 166 16.42 13.66 -1.25
CA ALA A 166 16.56 12.85 -2.47
C ALA A 166 16.16 11.39 -2.21
N CYS A 167 16.69 10.78 -1.16
CA CYS A 167 16.36 9.39 -0.81
C CYS A 167 14.87 9.21 -0.52
N SER A 168 14.25 10.15 0.20
CA SER A 168 12.81 10.08 0.52
C SER A 168 11.96 10.09 -0.74
N LEU A 169 12.26 10.97 -1.70
CA LEU A 169 11.50 11.04 -2.95
C LEU A 169 11.79 9.85 -3.89
N ALA A 170 13.04 9.37 -3.92
CA ALA A 170 13.39 8.16 -4.65
C ALA A 170 12.60 6.93 -4.14
N VAL A 171 12.43 6.82 -2.82
CA VAL A 171 11.58 5.79 -2.21
C VAL A 171 10.13 5.95 -2.67
N VAL A 172 9.54 7.16 -2.63
CA VAL A 172 8.16 7.35 -3.12
C VAL A 172 8.05 6.92 -4.59
N ALA A 173 8.98 7.35 -5.43
CA ALA A 173 9.01 7.02 -6.85
C ALA A 173 9.14 5.52 -7.11
N LEU A 174 9.95 4.82 -6.32
CA LEU A 174 10.15 3.39 -6.47
C LEU A 174 8.88 2.57 -6.18
N PHE A 175 8.13 2.98 -5.16
CA PHE A 175 6.87 2.33 -4.78
C PHE A 175 5.69 2.79 -5.65
N ARG A 176 5.62 4.09 -5.95
CA ARG A 176 4.55 4.69 -6.75
C ARG A 176 5.10 5.88 -7.56
N PRO A 177 5.55 5.64 -8.81
CA PRO A 177 6.13 6.67 -9.67
C PRO A 177 5.21 7.87 -9.87
N VAL A 178 3.90 7.63 -10.08
CA VAL A 178 2.95 8.73 -10.30
C VAL A 178 2.72 9.56 -9.03
N ASP A 179 2.64 8.91 -7.86
CA ASP A 179 2.49 9.61 -6.58
C ASP A 179 3.72 10.47 -6.25
N SER A 180 4.91 10.08 -6.69
CA SER A 180 6.12 10.90 -6.46
C SER A 180 6.05 12.23 -7.17
N LEU A 181 5.27 12.37 -8.24
CA LEU A 181 5.01 13.67 -8.88
C LEU A 181 4.18 14.58 -7.97
N VAL A 182 3.19 14.02 -7.25
CA VAL A 182 2.40 14.77 -6.27
C VAL A 182 3.29 15.30 -5.15
N VAL A 183 4.19 14.46 -4.63
CA VAL A 183 5.18 14.87 -3.63
C VAL A 183 6.14 15.91 -4.20
N PHE A 184 6.69 15.68 -5.40
CA PHE A 184 7.63 16.59 -6.05
C PHE A 184 7.04 17.99 -6.22
N VAL A 185 5.84 18.09 -6.82
CA VAL A 185 5.15 19.37 -7.03
C VAL A 185 4.84 20.01 -5.69
N GLY A 186 4.26 19.25 -4.76
CA GLY A 186 3.89 19.77 -3.44
C GLY A 186 5.09 20.30 -2.66
N VAL A 187 6.19 19.56 -2.57
CA VAL A 187 7.41 20.01 -1.88
C VAL A 187 8.09 21.17 -2.63
N THR A 188 8.03 21.21 -3.96
CA THR A 188 8.52 22.36 -4.73
C THR A 188 7.73 23.63 -4.37
N LEU A 189 6.40 23.55 -4.30
CA LEU A 189 5.56 24.65 -3.82
C LEU A 189 5.92 25.04 -2.38
N CYS A 190 6.23 24.08 -1.51
CA CYS A 190 6.71 24.36 -0.16
C CYS A 190 8.01 25.19 -0.18
N LEU A 191 8.98 24.82 -1.01
CA LEU A 191 10.24 25.57 -1.16
C LEU A 191 10.03 26.99 -1.67
N LEU A 192 9.00 27.22 -2.50
CA LEU A 192 8.59 28.54 -2.97
C LEU A 192 7.93 29.38 -1.87
N ILE A 193 7.01 28.79 -1.09
CA ILE A 193 6.35 29.47 0.03
C ILE A 193 7.37 29.88 1.10
N MET A 194 8.43 29.10 1.29
CA MET A 194 9.51 29.37 2.25
C MET A 194 10.56 30.38 1.75
N ILE A 195 10.24 31.26 0.79
CA ILE A 195 11.18 32.22 0.19
C ILE A 195 11.91 33.09 1.23
N HIS A 196 11.23 33.43 2.34
CA HIS A 196 11.78 34.26 3.41
C HIS A 196 12.60 33.49 4.46
N LEU A 197 12.59 32.16 4.45
CA LEU A 197 13.16 31.33 5.52
C LEU A 197 14.58 30.79 5.23
N GLY A 198 15.15 31.04 4.05
CA GLY A 198 16.49 30.58 3.75
C GLY A 198 17.10 31.11 2.46
N SER A 199 18.43 31.01 2.36
CA SER A 199 19.19 31.47 1.19
C SER A 199 18.79 30.69 -0.08
N TRP A 200 18.83 31.37 -1.23
CA TRP A 200 18.59 30.78 -2.54
C TRP A 200 19.43 29.52 -2.81
N LYS A 201 20.68 29.48 -2.35
CA LYS A 201 21.58 28.32 -2.48
C LYS A 201 20.97 27.03 -1.90
N TRP A 202 20.54 27.05 -0.63
CA TRP A 202 20.01 25.85 0.03
C TRP A 202 18.64 25.43 -0.50
N ARG A 203 17.83 26.39 -0.97
CA ARG A 203 16.58 26.09 -1.68
C ARG A 203 16.83 25.43 -3.04
N GLY A 204 17.79 25.96 -3.81
CA GLY A 204 18.21 25.37 -5.08
C GLY A 204 18.77 23.96 -4.92
N LEU A 205 19.58 23.73 -3.88
CA LEU A 205 20.08 22.37 -3.56
C LEU A 205 18.95 21.41 -3.16
N ALA A 206 17.96 21.87 -2.38
CA ALA A 206 16.83 21.04 -2.00
C ALA A 206 15.94 20.70 -3.21
N PHE A 207 15.74 21.67 -4.12
CA PHE A 207 15.06 21.41 -5.39
C PHE A 207 15.83 20.43 -6.27
N ALA A 208 17.15 20.63 -6.43
CA ALA A 208 18.00 19.73 -7.20
C ALA A 208 17.99 18.31 -6.63
N SER A 209 17.94 18.15 -5.30
CA SER A 209 17.85 16.83 -4.68
C SER A 209 16.49 16.17 -4.88
N LEU A 210 15.39 16.93 -4.94
CA LEU A 210 14.09 16.42 -5.36
C LEU A 210 14.13 15.92 -6.81
N VAL A 211 14.69 16.71 -7.73
CA VAL A 211 14.83 16.30 -9.14
C VAL A 211 15.66 15.01 -9.24
N PHE A 212 16.79 14.96 -8.54
CA PHE A 212 17.65 13.78 -8.51
C PHE A 212 16.94 12.55 -7.95
N GLY A 213 16.27 12.68 -6.80
CA GLY A 213 15.51 11.58 -6.20
C GLY A 213 14.39 11.07 -7.09
N LEU A 214 13.66 11.99 -7.76
CA LEU A 214 12.61 11.65 -8.71
C LEU A 214 13.16 10.82 -9.88
N ILE A 215 14.24 11.29 -10.52
CA ILE A 215 14.86 10.60 -11.66
C ILE A 215 15.31 9.20 -11.23
N VAL A 216 16.11 9.11 -10.16
CA VAL A 216 16.68 7.84 -9.68
C VAL A 216 15.58 6.82 -9.36
N GLY A 217 14.53 7.23 -8.65
CA GLY A 217 13.43 6.34 -8.30
C GLY A 217 12.57 5.91 -9.49
N TRP A 218 12.51 6.71 -10.56
CA TRP A 218 11.76 6.39 -11.78
C TRP A 218 12.48 5.41 -12.70
N VAL A 219 13.83 5.32 -12.64
CA VAL A 219 14.64 4.50 -13.55
C VAL A 219 14.09 3.07 -13.71
N PRO A 220 13.82 2.29 -12.63
CA PRO A 220 13.37 0.91 -12.80
C PRO A 220 12.02 0.81 -13.51
N TRP A 221 11.09 1.73 -13.22
CA TRP A 221 9.76 1.73 -13.82
C TRP A 221 9.78 2.16 -15.29
N VAL A 222 10.67 3.10 -15.66
CA VAL A 222 10.84 3.54 -17.05
C VAL A 222 11.47 2.46 -17.91
N ILE A 223 12.56 1.83 -17.44
CA ILE A 223 13.20 0.69 -18.14
C ILE A 223 12.16 -0.38 -18.41
N ASP A 224 11.38 -0.71 -17.38
CA ASP A 224 10.33 -1.70 -17.46
C ASP A 224 9.19 -1.32 -18.41
N ALA A 225 8.82 -0.05 -18.45
CA ALA A 225 7.81 0.44 -19.38
C ALA A 225 8.24 0.23 -20.84
N PHE A 226 9.51 0.44 -21.17
CA PHE A 226 10.04 0.18 -22.51
C PHE A 226 10.13 -1.32 -22.82
N GLN A 227 10.52 -2.15 -21.86
CA GLN A 227 10.69 -3.58 -22.08
C GLN A 227 9.36 -4.34 -22.24
N ARG A 228 8.32 -3.98 -21.49
CA ARG A 228 7.07 -4.76 -21.42
C ARG A 228 5.84 -4.08 -21.99
N PHE A 229 5.83 -2.75 -22.08
CA PHE A 229 4.61 -1.98 -22.39
C PHE A 229 4.75 -1.11 -23.66
N GLY A 230 5.89 -1.14 -24.34
CA GLY A 230 6.14 -0.28 -25.50
C GLY A 230 6.38 1.20 -25.14
N GLY A 231 6.67 1.50 -23.87
CA GLY A 231 7.06 2.82 -23.38
C GLY A 231 6.20 3.37 -22.23
N PRO A 232 6.65 4.45 -21.56
CA PRO A 232 5.96 5.04 -20.40
C PRO A 232 4.51 5.46 -20.67
N GLN A 233 4.24 6.05 -21.83
CA GLN A 233 2.90 6.51 -22.18
C GLN A 233 1.93 5.35 -22.34
N SER A 234 2.31 4.32 -23.10
CA SER A 234 1.50 3.10 -23.29
C SER A 234 1.20 2.42 -21.95
N ARG A 235 2.20 2.33 -21.06
CA ARG A 235 1.99 1.80 -19.71
C ARG A 235 1.00 2.63 -18.89
N LEU A 236 1.07 3.97 -18.95
CA LEU A 236 0.10 4.83 -18.24
C LEU A 236 -1.32 4.67 -18.79
N LEU A 237 -1.46 4.51 -20.11
CA LEU A 237 -2.75 4.27 -20.75
C LEU A 237 -3.36 2.94 -20.29
N GLU A 238 -2.59 1.85 -20.33
CA GLU A 238 -3.01 0.54 -19.84
C GLU A 238 -3.31 0.59 -18.33
N ALA A 239 -2.49 1.28 -17.55
CA ALA A 239 -2.71 1.43 -16.12
C ALA A 239 -4.02 2.17 -15.82
N SER A 240 -4.35 3.20 -16.60
CA SER A 240 -5.62 3.92 -16.49
C SER A 240 -6.80 3.01 -16.82
N GLU A 241 -6.72 2.23 -17.91
CA GLU A 241 -7.76 1.25 -18.28
C GLU A 241 -7.99 0.22 -17.17
N PHE A 242 -6.91 -0.29 -16.57
CA PHE A 242 -6.97 -1.25 -15.46
C PHE A 242 -7.68 -0.67 -14.21
N GLN A 243 -7.51 0.64 -13.98
CA GLN A 243 -8.07 1.34 -12.82
C GLN A 243 -9.50 1.88 -13.01
N GLY A 244 -10.10 1.71 -14.19
CA GLY A 244 -11.47 2.18 -14.51
C GLY A 244 -11.57 3.10 -15.73
N GLY A 245 -10.47 3.40 -16.41
CA GLY A 245 -10.42 4.23 -17.61
C GLY A 245 -10.20 5.74 -17.35
N ARG A 246 -10.00 6.51 -18.42
CA ARG A 246 -9.55 7.92 -18.43
C ARG A 246 -10.61 8.96 -18.01
N GLY A 247 -11.63 8.58 -17.26
CA GLY A 247 -12.65 9.52 -16.79
C GLY A 247 -12.12 10.39 -15.64
N LYS A 248 -12.37 11.71 -15.66
CA LYS A 248 -12.35 12.52 -14.44
C LYS A 248 -13.46 11.99 -13.54
N SER A 249 -13.10 11.13 -12.60
CA SER A 249 -14.06 10.59 -11.66
C SER A 249 -14.08 11.50 -10.45
N LEU A 250 -15.16 12.27 -10.27
CA LEU A 250 -15.40 13.02 -9.03
C LEU A 250 -15.85 12.06 -7.92
N ASP A 251 -14.98 11.11 -7.58
CA ASP A 251 -15.31 9.95 -6.75
C ASP A 251 -14.74 10.09 -5.33
N PHE A 252 -14.69 11.32 -4.82
CA PHE A 252 -14.51 11.59 -3.38
C PHE A 252 -15.50 10.78 -2.52
N LEU A 253 -16.71 10.58 -3.05
CA LEU A 253 -17.74 9.82 -2.40
C LEU A 253 -17.40 8.32 -2.29
N ALA A 254 -16.69 7.75 -3.27
CA ALA A 254 -16.20 6.38 -3.19
C ALA A 254 -15.11 6.24 -2.13
N GLN A 255 -14.19 7.22 -2.05
CA GLN A 255 -13.17 7.23 -0.99
C GLN A 255 -13.79 7.38 0.40
N TRP A 256 -14.76 8.28 0.53
CA TRP A 256 -15.47 8.52 1.78
C TRP A 256 -16.25 7.28 2.24
N ARG A 257 -17.06 6.66 1.37
CA ARG A 257 -17.84 5.45 1.71
C ARG A 257 -16.98 4.28 2.17
N ALA A 258 -15.74 4.18 1.69
CA ALA A 258 -14.85 3.10 2.06
C ALA A 258 -14.13 3.32 3.40
N LEU A 259 -14.23 4.50 4.04
CA LEU A 259 -13.42 4.85 5.21
C LEU A 259 -13.54 3.85 6.38
N ASP A 260 -14.70 3.21 6.55
CA ASP A 260 -14.96 2.18 7.58
C ASP A 260 -14.84 0.75 7.03
N GLY A 261 -14.19 0.61 5.87
CA GLY A 261 -14.18 -0.59 5.06
C GLY A 261 -15.22 -0.55 3.93
N PRO A 262 -15.16 -1.50 2.97
CA PRO A 262 -14.16 -2.55 2.83
C PRO A 262 -12.78 -2.01 2.42
N MET A 263 -11.72 -2.83 2.55
CA MET A 263 -10.35 -2.46 2.12
C MET A 263 -10.26 -2.04 0.64
N LEU A 264 -11.15 -2.55 -0.20
CA LEU A 264 -11.29 -2.21 -1.60
C LEU A 264 -12.78 -2.26 -1.98
N CYS A 265 -13.27 -1.18 -2.59
CA CYS A 265 -14.66 -0.95 -2.94
C CYS A 265 -14.77 -0.72 -4.46
N LYS A 266 -14.93 -1.79 -5.27
CA LYS A 266 -14.97 -1.74 -6.74
C LYS A 266 -16.06 -2.68 -7.31
N PRO A 267 -17.14 -2.18 -7.95
CA PRO A 267 -17.61 -0.78 -7.99
C PRO A 267 -18.22 -0.37 -6.63
N CYS A 268 -17.97 0.85 -6.19
CA CYS A 268 -18.31 1.23 -4.81
C CYS A 268 -19.79 1.60 -4.60
N LEU A 269 -20.48 2.06 -5.64
CA LEU A 269 -21.90 2.42 -5.61
C LEU A 269 -22.84 1.22 -5.52
N ALA A 270 -22.38 0.02 -5.91
CA ALA A 270 -23.16 -1.21 -5.85
C ALA A 270 -23.19 -1.83 -4.43
N ILE A 271 -22.26 -1.42 -3.57
CA ILE A 271 -22.23 -1.88 -2.18
C ILE A 271 -23.22 -1.01 -1.40
N LYS A 272 -24.22 -1.63 -0.74
CA LYS A 272 -25.04 -0.97 0.31
C LYS A 272 -24.14 -0.71 1.53
N ALA A 273 -23.14 0.13 1.38
CA ALA A 273 -22.30 0.57 2.46
C ALA A 273 -23.11 1.53 3.32
N GLY A 274 -23.20 1.25 4.62
CA GLY A 274 -23.75 2.19 5.59
C GLY A 274 -22.92 3.48 5.62
N PHE A 275 -23.43 4.49 6.32
CA PHE A 275 -22.68 5.72 6.55
C PHE A 275 -21.38 5.40 7.34
N PRO A 276 -20.20 5.81 6.88
CA PRO A 276 -18.92 5.48 7.51
C PRO A 276 -18.69 6.39 8.73
N ILE A 277 -19.40 6.13 9.83
CA ILE A 277 -19.41 6.96 11.03
C ILE A 277 -18.00 7.15 11.58
N ALA A 278 -17.25 6.07 11.80
CA ALA A 278 -15.96 6.14 12.51
C ALA A 278 -14.91 6.95 11.71
N GLY A 279 -14.84 6.71 10.41
CA GLY A 279 -13.95 7.39 9.49
C GLY A 279 -14.39 8.83 9.22
N THR A 280 -15.69 9.10 9.14
CA THR A 280 -16.21 10.47 9.02
C THR A 280 -15.90 11.29 10.27
N THR A 281 -16.10 10.73 11.47
CA THR A 281 -15.74 11.41 12.72
C THR A 281 -14.25 11.72 12.77
N LEU A 282 -13.39 10.76 12.41
CA LEU A 282 -11.94 10.99 12.36
C LEU A 282 -11.57 12.08 11.35
N LEU A 283 -12.20 12.09 10.16
CA LEU A 283 -11.96 13.07 9.10
C LEU A 283 -12.38 14.48 9.52
N VAL A 284 -13.59 14.64 10.04
CA VAL A 284 -14.10 15.94 10.49
C VAL A 284 -13.22 16.49 11.62
N LEU A 285 -12.85 15.65 12.60
CA LEU A 285 -11.98 16.07 13.69
C LEU A 285 -10.59 16.50 13.19
N ALA A 286 -9.98 15.70 12.31
CA ALA A 286 -8.66 16.02 11.76
C ALA A 286 -8.68 17.32 10.93
N LEU A 287 -9.67 17.48 10.04
CA LEU A 287 -9.81 18.69 9.23
C LEU A 287 -10.05 19.93 10.09
N SER A 288 -10.88 19.82 11.14
CA SER A 288 -11.11 20.92 12.08
C SER A 288 -9.82 21.34 12.80
N LEU A 289 -9.00 20.36 13.21
CA LEU A 289 -7.71 20.61 13.85
C LEU A 289 -6.65 21.12 12.85
N VAL A 290 -6.70 20.73 11.57
CA VAL A 290 -5.85 21.31 10.52
C VAL A 290 -6.21 22.78 10.29
N VAL A 291 -7.49 23.13 10.21
CA VAL A 291 -7.94 24.52 10.08
C VAL A 291 -7.49 25.35 11.28
N LEU A 292 -7.66 24.83 12.50
CA LEU A 292 -7.14 25.48 13.71
C LEU A 292 -5.62 25.69 13.64
N ALA A 293 -4.87 24.71 13.13
CA ALA A 293 -3.41 24.81 13.02
C ALA A 293 -3.01 25.95 12.09
N VAL A 294 -3.69 26.08 10.95
CA VAL A 294 -3.47 27.17 9.99
C VAL A 294 -3.75 28.52 10.66
N ILE A 295 -4.91 28.68 11.32
CA ILE A 295 -5.29 29.93 11.99
C ILE A 295 -4.25 30.33 13.05
N VAL A 296 -3.85 29.39 13.90
CA VAL A 296 -2.89 29.64 14.99
C VAL A 296 -1.49 29.89 14.45
N SER A 297 -1.08 29.21 13.38
CA SER A 297 0.25 29.33 12.78
C SER A 297 0.54 30.72 12.21
N ILE A 298 -0.49 31.47 11.82
CA ILE A 298 -0.40 32.87 11.40
C ILE A 298 0.13 33.72 12.55
N ARG A 299 -0.45 33.56 13.75
CA ARG A 299 -0.04 34.29 14.96
C ARG A 299 1.35 33.85 15.43
N GLY A 300 1.67 32.56 15.29
CA GLY A 300 2.95 31.98 15.68
C GLY A 300 4.11 32.19 14.70
N ARG A 301 3.88 32.81 13.54
CA ARG A 301 4.87 32.99 12.45
C ARG A 301 5.52 31.69 11.97
N VAL A 302 4.79 30.58 12.05
CA VAL A 302 5.24 29.24 11.59
C VAL A 302 4.44 28.73 10.39
N LEU A 303 3.54 29.56 9.85
CA LEU A 303 2.66 29.22 8.72
C LEU A 303 3.42 28.62 7.52
N PRO A 304 4.55 29.16 7.02
CA PRO A 304 5.22 28.56 5.85
C PRO A 304 5.66 27.10 6.08
N VAL A 305 6.04 26.77 7.31
CA VAL A 305 6.47 25.42 7.71
C VAL A 305 5.27 24.48 7.83
N LEU A 306 4.15 24.94 8.39
CA LEU A 306 2.94 24.11 8.57
C LEU A 306 2.07 24.01 7.32
N ALA A 307 2.03 25.04 6.48
CA ALA A 307 1.31 25.02 5.22
C ALA A 307 1.88 23.93 4.29
N SER A 308 3.19 23.66 4.40
CA SER A 308 3.89 22.69 3.56
C SER A 308 3.24 21.29 3.59
N PRO A 309 3.15 20.59 4.73
CA PRO A 309 2.46 19.31 4.78
C PRO A 309 0.96 19.40 4.50
N VAL A 310 0.29 20.51 4.85
CA VAL A 310 -1.14 20.68 4.54
C VAL A 310 -1.40 20.71 3.03
N VAL A 311 -0.60 21.47 2.27
CA VAL A 311 -0.72 21.55 0.81
C VAL A 311 -0.48 20.19 0.15
N VAL A 312 0.55 19.46 0.58
CA VAL A 312 0.83 18.11 0.05
C VAL A 312 -0.31 17.14 0.39
N GLY A 313 -0.85 17.20 1.62
CA GLY A 313 -1.98 16.38 2.02
C GLY A 313 -3.23 16.64 1.18
N ILE A 314 -3.56 17.91 0.93
CA ILE A 314 -4.66 18.32 0.05
C ILE A 314 -4.42 17.83 -1.39
N ALA A 315 -3.18 17.94 -1.88
CA ALA A 315 -2.83 17.48 -3.22
C ALA A 315 -3.05 15.97 -3.39
N PHE A 316 -2.72 15.15 -2.39
CA PHE A 316 -3.04 13.72 -2.41
C PHE A 316 -4.55 13.44 -2.38
N LEU A 317 -5.29 14.15 -1.52
CA LEU A 317 -6.75 14.02 -1.46
C LEU A 317 -7.38 14.34 -2.82
N ALA A 318 -6.97 15.44 -3.44
CA ALA A 318 -7.42 15.84 -4.77
C ALA A 318 -7.00 14.82 -5.83
N PHE A 319 -5.73 14.40 -5.84
CA PHE A 319 -5.23 13.43 -6.81
C PHE A 319 -6.04 12.15 -6.78
N TYR A 320 -6.20 11.52 -5.61
CA TYR A 320 -6.95 10.28 -5.50
C TYR A 320 -8.46 10.45 -5.68
N GLY A 321 -9.03 11.55 -5.20
CA GLY A 321 -10.46 11.83 -5.34
C GLY A 321 -10.91 12.19 -6.75
N LEU A 322 -9.99 12.67 -7.61
CA LEU A 322 -10.26 13.07 -8.99
C LEU A 322 -9.88 12.02 -10.04
N THR A 323 -9.00 11.07 -9.69
CA THR A 323 -8.43 10.11 -10.65
C THR A 323 -8.87 8.66 -10.42
N MET A 324 -9.30 8.29 -9.20
CA MET A 324 -9.68 6.92 -8.88
C MET A 324 -11.20 6.72 -8.88
N GLN A 325 -11.67 5.80 -9.71
CA GLN A 325 -13.09 5.42 -9.84
C GLN A 325 -13.59 4.42 -8.79
N TYR A 326 -12.81 4.17 -7.74
CA TYR A 326 -13.12 3.18 -6.73
C TYR A 326 -12.56 3.59 -5.36
N GLY A 327 -13.22 3.14 -4.30
CA GLY A 327 -12.83 3.47 -2.93
C GLY A 327 -11.77 2.52 -2.39
N ALA A 328 -10.67 3.05 -1.85
CA ALA A 328 -9.71 2.28 -1.08
C ALA A 328 -9.08 3.17 -0.01
N PRO A 329 -9.37 2.96 1.29
CA PRO A 329 -8.95 3.86 2.37
C PRO A 329 -7.44 4.10 2.42
N ARG A 330 -6.65 3.10 1.99
CA ARG A 330 -5.20 3.18 1.91
C ARG A 330 -4.69 4.32 1.02
N PHE A 331 -5.46 4.78 0.04
CA PHE A 331 -5.07 5.92 -0.81
C PHE A 331 -4.97 7.23 -0.03
N LEU A 332 -5.67 7.35 1.10
CA LEU A 332 -5.62 8.54 1.93
C LEU A 332 -4.47 8.54 2.94
N LEU A 333 -3.68 7.46 3.04
CA LEU A 333 -2.54 7.39 3.99
C LEU A 333 -1.58 8.58 3.85
N PRO A 334 -1.13 9.00 2.64
CA PRO A 334 -0.23 10.14 2.52
C PRO A 334 -0.86 11.45 3.01
N MET A 335 -2.17 11.65 2.75
CA MET A 335 -2.92 12.79 3.27
C MET A 335 -2.93 12.79 4.80
N TRP A 336 -3.29 11.66 5.42
CA TRP A 336 -3.30 11.52 6.88
C TRP A 336 -1.94 11.78 7.50
N GLY A 337 -0.88 11.24 6.89
CA GLY A 337 0.49 11.39 7.38
C GLY A 337 0.93 12.85 7.41
N CYS A 338 0.59 13.59 6.36
CA CYS A 338 0.91 15.02 6.30
C CYS A 338 0.04 15.84 7.26
N PHE A 339 -1.27 15.59 7.32
CA PHE A 339 -2.17 16.31 8.23
C PHE A 339 -1.86 16.08 9.70
N ALA A 340 -1.33 14.90 10.08
CA ALA A 340 -0.96 14.61 11.46
C ALA A 340 0.03 15.63 12.06
N ILE A 341 0.92 16.20 11.25
CA ILE A 341 1.86 17.26 11.69
C ILE A 341 1.10 18.52 12.15
N ALA A 342 0.08 18.93 11.40
CA ALA A 342 -0.75 20.10 11.71
C ALA A 342 -1.72 19.81 12.87
N VAL A 343 -2.33 18.62 12.89
CA VAL A 343 -3.21 18.17 13.98
C VAL A 343 -2.43 18.16 15.31
N ALA A 344 -1.22 17.61 15.32
CA ALA A 344 -0.36 17.62 16.50
C ALA A 344 -0.05 19.06 16.97
N TYR A 345 0.22 19.97 16.03
CA TYR A 345 0.51 21.36 16.37
C TYR A 345 -0.68 22.02 17.08
N SER A 346 -1.90 21.84 16.55
CA SER A 346 -3.13 22.31 17.20
C SER A 346 -3.31 21.73 18.60
N VAL A 347 -3.07 20.43 18.78
CA VAL A 347 -3.18 19.79 20.09
C VAL A 347 -2.15 20.37 21.07
N THR A 348 -0.89 20.56 20.65
CA THR A 348 0.12 21.19 21.51
C THR A 348 -0.23 22.63 21.88
N TRP A 349 -0.80 23.39 20.95
CA TRP A 349 -1.24 24.75 21.20
C TRP A 349 -2.40 24.79 22.20
N LEU A 350 -3.45 23.99 21.99
CA LEU A 350 -4.58 23.86 22.93
C LEU A 350 -4.11 23.48 24.33
N TRP A 351 -3.09 22.61 24.42
CA TRP A 351 -2.52 22.16 25.70
C TRP A 351 -1.75 23.24 26.45
N GLY A 352 -1.21 24.24 25.73
CA GLY A 352 -0.42 25.34 26.27
C GLY A 352 -1.20 26.61 26.59
N VAL A 353 -2.36 26.82 25.95
CA VAL A 353 -3.17 28.04 26.12
C VAL A 353 -4.04 28.02 27.38
N VAL A 354 -4.37 26.84 27.89
CA VAL A 354 -5.28 26.69 29.03
C VAL A 354 -4.49 26.46 30.31
N SER A 355 -4.77 27.24 31.37
CA SER A 355 -4.16 27.09 32.69
C SER A 355 -5.21 27.00 33.81
N GLY A 356 -4.84 26.41 34.96
CA GLY A 356 -5.70 26.35 36.15
C GLY A 356 -6.81 25.29 36.08
N ARG A 357 -7.93 25.48 36.78
CA ARG A 357 -9.04 24.49 36.83
C ARG A 357 -9.75 24.29 35.47
N ALA A 358 -9.74 25.30 34.60
CA ALA A 358 -10.24 25.22 33.22
C ALA A 358 -9.51 24.17 32.36
N LEU A 359 -8.31 23.78 32.77
CA LEU A 359 -7.51 22.72 32.16
C LEU A 359 -8.23 21.36 32.18
N LEU A 360 -8.92 21.04 33.28
CA LEU A 360 -9.67 19.79 33.41
C LEU A 360 -10.90 19.79 32.49
N LEU A 361 -11.55 20.95 32.35
CA LEU A 361 -12.72 21.13 31.48
C LEU A 361 -12.43 20.94 29.99
N ILE A 362 -11.18 21.11 29.55
CA ILE A 362 -10.78 20.90 28.15
C ILE A 362 -10.08 19.55 27.96
N ARG A 363 -9.18 19.16 28.87
CA ARG A 363 -8.41 17.92 28.73
C ARG A 363 -9.26 16.67 28.87
N ILE A 364 -10.25 16.66 29.77
CA ILE A 364 -11.12 15.50 29.96
C ILE A 364 -11.93 15.23 28.69
N PRO A 365 -12.67 16.20 28.10
CA PRO A 365 -13.37 15.96 26.84
C PRO A 365 -12.44 15.56 25.70
N VAL A 366 -11.27 16.19 25.55
CA VAL A 366 -10.30 15.82 24.51
C VAL A 366 -9.83 14.36 24.68
N ALA A 367 -9.52 13.96 25.91
CA ALA A 367 -9.15 12.57 26.20
C ALA A 367 -10.32 11.60 25.94
N CYS A 368 -11.54 11.94 26.35
CA CYS A 368 -12.74 11.15 26.08
C CYS A 368 -13.00 11.00 24.58
N VAL A 369 -12.86 12.07 23.79
CA VAL A 369 -13.00 12.04 22.33
C VAL A 369 -11.91 11.16 21.71
N ALA A 370 -10.66 11.30 22.15
CA ALA A 370 -9.56 10.46 21.66
C ALA A 370 -9.79 8.97 21.97
N ILE A 371 -10.29 8.64 23.17
CA ILE A 371 -10.65 7.27 23.56
C ILE A 371 -11.83 6.77 22.72
N ALA A 372 -12.88 7.57 22.52
CA ALA A 372 -14.03 7.19 21.70
C ALA A 372 -13.62 6.92 20.25
N VAL A 373 -12.78 7.78 19.68
CA VAL A 373 -12.19 7.58 18.34
C VAL A 373 -11.38 6.29 18.29
N LEU A 374 -10.52 6.04 19.29
CA LEU A 374 -9.74 4.80 19.36
C LEU A 374 -10.64 3.56 19.40
N ILE A 375 -11.70 3.56 20.23
CA ILE A 375 -12.64 2.45 20.33
C ILE A 375 -13.33 2.20 18.99
N MET A 376 -13.82 3.25 18.32
CA MET A 376 -14.44 3.13 17.00
C MET A 376 -13.47 2.54 15.97
N GLN A 377 -12.23 3.02 15.96
CA GLN A 377 -11.22 2.60 14.98
C GLN A 377 -10.72 1.17 15.25
N VAL A 378 -10.58 0.75 16.50
CA VAL A 378 -10.33 -0.64 16.86
C VAL A 378 -11.49 -1.54 16.45
N GLY A 379 -12.74 -1.08 16.60
CA GLY A 379 -13.93 -1.78 16.12
C GLY A 379 -13.91 -2.00 14.62
N VAL A 380 -13.61 -0.96 13.83
CA VAL A 380 -13.45 -1.07 12.37
C VAL A 380 -12.31 -2.01 11.99
N LEU A 381 -11.17 -1.94 12.69
CA LEU A 381 -10.04 -2.84 12.47
C LEU A 381 -10.46 -4.30 12.68
N ALA A 382 -11.08 -4.60 13.83
CA ALA A 382 -11.52 -5.94 14.18
C ALA A 382 -12.56 -6.48 13.18
N HIS A 383 -13.55 -5.66 12.81
CA HIS A 383 -14.55 -6.04 11.82
C HIS A 383 -13.93 -6.30 10.44
N THR A 384 -12.98 -5.46 10.02
CA THR A 384 -12.29 -5.62 8.74
C THR A 384 -11.45 -6.89 8.74
N VAL A 385 -10.63 -7.12 9.78
CA VAL A 385 -9.82 -8.34 9.91
C VAL A 385 -10.69 -9.59 9.89
N ALA A 386 -11.81 -9.61 10.63
CA ALA A 386 -12.74 -10.73 10.64
C ALA A 386 -13.35 -10.98 9.25
N THR A 387 -13.79 -9.92 8.56
CA THR A 387 -14.35 -10.00 7.21
C THR A 387 -13.34 -10.56 6.21
N GLU A 388 -12.10 -10.09 6.27
CA GLU A 388 -11.02 -10.56 5.39
C GLU A 388 -10.63 -12.00 5.69
N ARG A 389 -10.58 -12.39 6.96
CA ARG A 389 -10.37 -13.78 7.38
C ARG A 389 -11.43 -14.71 6.79
N SER A 390 -12.70 -14.34 6.90
CA SER A 390 -13.81 -15.12 6.35
C SER A 390 -13.75 -15.20 4.82
N ARG A 391 -13.41 -14.10 4.13
CA ARG A 391 -13.32 -14.07 2.66
C ARG A 391 -12.16 -14.90 2.12
N GLY A 392 -11.01 -14.91 2.79
CA GLY A 392 -9.82 -15.61 2.31
C GLY A 392 -9.63 -17.01 2.91
N ALA A 393 -10.52 -17.48 3.79
CA ALA A 393 -10.45 -18.84 4.35
C ALA A 393 -10.56 -19.94 3.28
N PHE A 394 -11.22 -19.64 2.15
CA PHE A 394 -11.41 -20.60 1.07
C PHE A 394 -10.13 -20.98 0.35
N ALA A 395 -9.22 -20.03 0.08
CA ALA A 395 -8.04 -20.29 -0.75
C ALA A 395 -7.09 -21.37 -0.16
N PRO A 396 -6.74 -21.35 1.15
CA PRO A 396 -5.94 -22.41 1.76
C PRO A 396 -6.65 -23.77 1.77
N ILE A 397 -7.96 -23.79 1.99
CA ILE A 397 -8.76 -25.03 2.00
C ILE A 397 -8.74 -25.65 0.60
N LEU A 398 -8.98 -24.84 -0.44
CA LEU A 398 -8.96 -25.28 -1.83
C LEU A 398 -7.57 -25.73 -2.27
N ALA A 399 -6.51 -25.01 -1.87
CA ALA A 399 -5.15 -25.45 -2.12
C ALA A 399 -4.88 -26.82 -1.47
N ASN A 400 -5.28 -27.04 -0.22
CA ASN A 400 -5.11 -28.34 0.44
C ASN A 400 -5.89 -29.47 -0.25
N GLN A 401 -7.11 -29.21 -0.73
CA GLN A 401 -7.90 -30.18 -1.48
C GLN A 401 -7.28 -30.50 -2.85
N ALA A 402 -6.77 -29.49 -3.56
CA ALA A 402 -6.16 -29.67 -4.87
C ALA A 402 -4.82 -30.42 -4.80
N ARG A 403 -4.08 -30.32 -3.69
CA ARG A 403 -2.77 -30.99 -3.51
C ARG A 403 -2.77 -32.49 -3.75
N SER A 404 -3.88 -33.19 -3.49
CA SER A 404 -3.96 -34.64 -3.71
C SER A 404 -4.24 -35.02 -5.16
N ILE A 405 -4.57 -34.05 -6.02
CA ILE A 405 -5.03 -34.27 -7.40
C ILE A 405 -4.04 -33.66 -8.41
N ILE A 406 -3.27 -32.65 -8.00
CA ILE A 406 -2.28 -32.01 -8.89
C ILE A 406 -0.99 -32.82 -8.99
N THR A 407 -0.43 -32.83 -10.19
CA THR A 407 0.94 -33.27 -10.47
C THR A 407 1.69 -32.08 -11.05
N GLU A 408 2.94 -31.88 -10.62
CA GLU A 408 3.81 -30.86 -11.22
C GLU A 408 4.23 -31.29 -12.64
N PRO A 409 4.29 -30.36 -13.62
CA PRO A 409 3.98 -28.94 -13.51
C PRO A 409 2.46 -28.66 -13.56
N CYS A 410 1.99 -27.65 -12.81
CA CYS A 410 0.55 -27.34 -12.66
C CYS A 410 0.22 -25.87 -12.91
N GLY A 411 -1.04 -25.58 -13.28
CA GLY A 411 -1.53 -24.23 -13.51
C GLY A 411 -2.91 -23.99 -12.89
N VAL A 412 -3.17 -22.79 -12.38
CA VAL A 412 -4.45 -22.45 -11.73
C VAL A 412 -5.13 -21.30 -12.46
N ALA A 413 -6.42 -21.47 -12.71
CA ALA A 413 -7.28 -20.45 -13.32
C ALA A 413 -8.54 -20.21 -12.46
N GLY A 414 -9.06 -18.99 -12.49
CA GLY A 414 -10.38 -18.66 -11.96
C GLY A 414 -10.42 -17.75 -10.73
N TYR A 415 -11.44 -17.91 -9.88
CA TYR A 415 -11.62 -17.09 -8.68
C TYR A 415 -10.55 -17.43 -7.63
N TYR A 416 -9.94 -16.40 -7.04
CA TYR A 416 -8.83 -16.56 -6.08
C TYR A 416 -7.64 -17.38 -6.62
N ALA A 417 -7.52 -17.51 -7.95
CA ALA A 417 -6.49 -18.33 -8.58
C ALA A 417 -5.07 -17.92 -8.15
N LEU A 418 -4.81 -16.63 -7.96
CA LEU A 418 -3.48 -16.15 -7.58
C LEU A 418 -3.06 -16.62 -6.16
N PRO A 419 -3.83 -16.37 -5.07
CA PRO A 419 -3.52 -16.96 -3.76
C PRO A 419 -3.46 -18.49 -3.75
N ILE A 420 -4.28 -19.17 -4.55
CA ILE A 420 -4.29 -20.63 -4.64
C ILE A 420 -3.03 -21.13 -5.37
N ALA A 421 -2.68 -20.53 -6.51
CA ALA A 421 -1.46 -20.84 -7.27
C ALA A 421 -0.22 -20.71 -6.39
N PHE A 422 -0.12 -19.63 -5.61
CA PHE A 422 0.98 -19.41 -4.67
C PHE A 422 1.06 -20.50 -3.58
N GLY A 423 -0.09 -20.94 -3.05
CA GLY A 423 -0.14 -22.00 -2.04
C GLY A 423 0.08 -23.43 -2.58
N LEU A 424 -0.10 -23.61 -3.89
CA LEU A 424 0.11 -24.86 -4.61
C LEU A 424 1.45 -24.95 -5.33
N HIS A 425 2.19 -23.85 -5.39
CA HIS A 425 3.41 -23.73 -6.21
C HIS A 425 3.19 -23.90 -7.72
N CYS A 426 2.02 -23.51 -8.21
CA CYS A 426 1.61 -23.63 -9.61
C CYS A 426 1.72 -22.31 -10.39
N HIS A 427 1.69 -22.40 -11.72
CA HIS A 427 1.54 -21.24 -12.61
C HIS A 427 0.18 -20.56 -12.43
N LEU A 428 0.12 -19.24 -12.46
CA LEU A 428 -1.14 -18.51 -12.65
C LEU A 428 -1.46 -18.45 -14.15
N LEU A 429 -2.59 -19.02 -14.56
CA LEU A 429 -3.03 -19.00 -15.96
C LEU A 429 -4.01 -17.86 -16.27
N ALA A 430 -4.99 -17.67 -15.39
CA ALA A 430 -5.97 -16.59 -15.53
C ALA A 430 -6.66 -16.30 -14.19
N SER A 431 -6.96 -15.03 -13.92
CA SER A 431 -7.85 -14.66 -12.81
C SER A 431 -8.86 -13.61 -13.25
N LYS A 432 -10.02 -13.55 -12.59
CA LYS A 432 -11.04 -12.56 -12.89
C LYS A 432 -10.49 -11.15 -12.61
N GLY A 433 -10.24 -10.38 -13.67
CA GLY A 433 -9.74 -9.00 -13.60
C GLY A 433 -8.34 -8.80 -14.17
N ASP A 434 -7.62 -9.87 -14.49
CA ASP A 434 -6.40 -9.79 -15.29
C ASP A 434 -6.74 -10.00 -16.77
N ARG A 435 -6.12 -9.21 -17.66
CA ARG A 435 -5.91 -9.71 -19.02
C ARG A 435 -4.97 -10.90 -18.85
N ILE A 436 -5.36 -12.06 -19.38
CA ILE A 436 -4.39 -13.13 -19.67
C ILE A 436 -3.30 -12.41 -20.45
N ALA A 437 -2.05 -12.44 -19.98
CA ALA A 437 -0.96 -11.91 -20.78
C ALA A 437 -1.10 -12.52 -22.18
N ASP A 438 -0.95 -11.72 -23.24
CA ASP A 438 -0.91 -12.17 -24.64
C ASP A 438 0.35 -13.04 -24.90
N GLY A 439 0.58 -14.01 -24.04
CA GLY A 439 1.53 -15.09 -24.20
C GLY A 439 0.78 -16.29 -24.79
N ASP A 440 1.49 -17.05 -25.60
CA ASP A 440 1.03 -18.30 -26.19
C ASP A 440 0.97 -19.39 -25.10
N TRP A 441 0.08 -19.21 -24.12
CA TRP A 441 -0.20 -20.19 -23.06
C TRP A 441 -0.71 -21.50 -23.66
N GLY A 442 -1.10 -21.52 -24.94
CA GLY A 442 -1.42 -22.73 -25.67
C GLY A 442 -0.29 -23.76 -25.68
N GLN A 443 0.98 -23.31 -25.66
CA GLN A 443 2.13 -24.21 -25.55
C GLN A 443 2.42 -24.62 -24.10
N ILE A 444 2.32 -23.70 -23.14
CA ILE A 444 2.60 -23.99 -21.72
C ILE A 444 1.50 -24.88 -21.11
N ALA A 445 0.24 -24.62 -21.45
CA ALA A 445 -0.91 -25.43 -21.01
C ALA A 445 -0.90 -26.86 -21.55
N ALA A 446 -0.09 -27.14 -22.58
CA ALA A 446 0.01 -28.47 -23.19
C ALA A 446 0.79 -29.48 -22.35
N ASP A 447 1.37 -29.10 -21.21
CA ASP A 447 2.03 -30.05 -20.30
C ASP A 447 1.62 -29.86 -18.83
N LEU A 448 0.65 -28.97 -18.55
CA LEU A 448 0.24 -28.63 -17.18
C LEU A 448 -1.00 -29.39 -16.74
N THR A 449 -0.99 -29.87 -15.49
CA THR A 449 -2.25 -30.15 -14.78
C THR A 449 -2.91 -28.83 -14.42
N ILE A 450 -4.02 -28.51 -15.09
CA ILE A 450 -4.77 -27.28 -14.84
C ILE A 450 -5.78 -27.50 -13.72
N VAL A 451 -5.96 -26.52 -12.82
CA VAL A 451 -7.00 -26.46 -11.81
C VAL A 451 -7.85 -25.22 -12.07
N ILE A 452 -9.16 -25.41 -12.29
CA ILE A 452 -10.10 -24.31 -12.46
C ILE A 452 -10.89 -24.11 -11.18
N VAL A 453 -10.90 -22.89 -10.64
CA VAL A 453 -11.62 -22.56 -9.40
C VAL A 453 -12.85 -21.72 -9.73
N CYS A 454 -14.00 -22.25 -9.36
CA CYS A 454 -15.32 -21.70 -9.68
C CYS A 454 -15.97 -21.06 -8.45
N PHE A 455 -16.92 -20.16 -8.66
CA PHE A 455 -17.67 -19.58 -7.55
C PHE A 455 -18.77 -20.56 -7.07
N PRO A 456 -19.04 -20.66 -5.75
CA PRO A 456 -20.11 -21.52 -5.23
C PRO A 456 -21.45 -21.22 -5.91
N GLY A 457 -22.15 -22.27 -6.35
CA GLY A 457 -23.45 -22.16 -7.02
C GLY A 457 -23.40 -21.84 -8.53
N GLN A 458 -22.22 -21.72 -9.15
CA GLN A 458 -22.14 -21.63 -10.62
C GLN A 458 -22.16 -23.01 -11.28
N LYS A 459 -23.15 -23.23 -12.16
CA LYS A 459 -23.31 -24.49 -12.93
C LYS A 459 -22.26 -24.68 -14.04
N LYS A 460 -21.59 -23.61 -14.48
CA LYS A 460 -20.53 -23.66 -15.50
C LYS A 460 -19.43 -22.67 -15.14
N CYS A 461 -18.20 -23.17 -15.09
CA CYS A 461 -17.01 -22.34 -14.92
C CYS A 461 -16.59 -21.80 -16.28
N ALA A 462 -17.07 -20.63 -16.66
CA ALA A 462 -16.66 -19.98 -17.90
C ALA A 462 -15.45 -19.09 -17.63
N PHE A 463 -14.25 -19.60 -17.91
CA PHE A 463 -13.04 -18.79 -18.03
C PHE A 463 -12.52 -18.94 -19.45
N PRO A 464 -12.36 -17.83 -20.20
CA PRO A 464 -11.83 -17.89 -21.56
C PRO A 464 -10.33 -18.19 -21.47
N LEU A 465 -9.95 -19.46 -21.35
CA LEU A 465 -8.60 -19.87 -21.67
C LEU A 465 -8.55 -19.94 -23.20
N ASN A 466 -7.76 -19.06 -23.85
CA ASN A 466 -7.45 -19.18 -25.28
C ASN A 466 -6.55 -20.41 -25.48
N LEU A 467 -7.14 -21.60 -25.39
CA LEU A 467 -6.48 -22.86 -25.68
C LEU A 467 -6.52 -23.10 -27.20
N PRO A 468 -5.45 -23.60 -27.82
CA PRO A 468 -5.37 -23.78 -29.26
C PRO A 468 -6.49 -24.71 -29.77
N HIS A 469 -7.07 -24.32 -30.91
CA HIS A 469 -8.31 -24.86 -31.53
C HIS A 469 -8.37 -26.39 -31.81
N LYS A 470 -7.35 -27.17 -31.44
CA LYS A 470 -7.27 -28.64 -31.66
C LYS A 470 -7.38 -29.50 -30.39
N SER A 471 -7.49 -28.93 -29.18
CA SER A 471 -7.60 -29.72 -27.93
C SER A 471 -9.04 -30.21 -27.67
N LYS A 472 -9.50 -31.24 -28.39
CA LYS A 472 -10.87 -31.80 -28.24
C LYS A 472 -10.97 -33.06 -27.37
N ARG A 473 -10.00 -33.35 -26.50
CA ARG A 473 -10.17 -34.39 -25.46
C ARG A 473 -9.93 -33.81 -24.09
N PHE A 474 -11.03 -33.48 -23.43
CA PHE A 474 -11.08 -33.10 -22.03
C PHE A 474 -11.59 -34.31 -21.26
N GLN A 475 -10.76 -34.93 -20.42
CA GLN A 475 -11.23 -35.95 -19.47
C GLN A 475 -11.56 -35.26 -18.15
N TYR A 476 -12.83 -35.29 -17.77
CA TYR A 476 -13.30 -34.76 -16.50
C TYR A 476 -13.10 -35.83 -15.42
N THR A 477 -12.19 -35.61 -14.48
CA THR A 477 -12.01 -36.40 -13.27
C THR A 477 -12.43 -35.57 -12.05
N GLY A 478 -13.69 -35.15 -11.99
CA GLY A 478 -14.21 -34.34 -10.90
C GLY A 478 -14.93 -35.15 -9.83
N GLY A 479 -14.43 -35.12 -8.59
CA GLY A 479 -15.19 -35.49 -7.40
C GLY A 479 -16.20 -34.39 -7.07
N VAL A 480 -17.48 -34.68 -7.24
CA VAL A 480 -18.58 -33.75 -6.89
C VAL A 480 -18.80 -33.80 -5.39
N ASN A 481 -18.15 -32.92 -4.63
CA ASN A 481 -18.65 -32.53 -3.33
C ASN A 481 -18.98 -31.03 -3.34
N SER A 482 -20.27 -30.80 -3.62
CA SER A 482 -21.17 -29.66 -3.42
C SER A 482 -20.79 -28.20 -3.72
N ASP A 483 -19.53 -27.77 -3.84
CA ASP A 483 -19.26 -26.32 -3.95
C ASP A 483 -18.23 -25.89 -5.02
N PHE A 484 -17.40 -26.79 -5.57
CA PHE A 484 -16.30 -26.44 -6.48
C PHE A 484 -15.99 -27.57 -7.48
N VAL A 485 -15.34 -27.23 -8.60
CA VAL A 485 -14.99 -28.19 -9.66
C VAL A 485 -13.50 -28.13 -9.95
N VAL A 486 -12.71 -29.05 -9.40
CA VAL A 486 -11.34 -29.29 -9.86
C VAL A 486 -11.44 -30.12 -11.14
N VAL A 487 -11.06 -29.53 -12.27
CA VAL A 487 -10.96 -30.26 -13.55
C VAL A 487 -9.50 -30.47 -13.84
N GLU A 488 -8.99 -31.68 -13.66
CA GLU A 488 -7.65 -32.06 -14.11
C GLU A 488 -7.64 -32.13 -15.63
N PHE A 489 -6.74 -31.40 -16.27
CA PHE A 489 -6.51 -31.50 -17.69
C PHE A 489 -5.11 -32.07 -17.90
N ARG A 490 -5.00 -33.29 -18.44
CA ARG A 490 -3.75 -33.80 -18.99
C ARG A 490 -3.82 -33.71 -20.50
N TYR A 491 -2.93 -32.92 -21.07
CA TYR A 491 -2.72 -32.96 -22.50
C TYR A 491 -1.91 -34.23 -22.81
N ALA A 492 -2.52 -35.17 -23.50
CA ALA A 492 -1.81 -36.35 -23.96
C ALA A 492 -1.04 -35.98 -25.24
N HIS A 493 0.29 -35.83 -25.14
CA HIS A 493 1.15 -36.07 -26.29
C HIS A 493 0.99 -37.55 -26.64
N SER A 494 0.03 -37.89 -27.52
CA SER A 494 0.13 -39.17 -28.23
C SER A 494 1.31 -39.05 -29.18
N ILE A 495 2.51 -39.34 -28.68
CA ILE A 495 3.61 -39.77 -29.52
C ILE A 495 3.11 -41.06 -30.18
N ARG A 496 2.69 -40.97 -31.45
CA ARG A 496 2.74 -42.13 -32.33
C ARG A 496 4.22 -42.44 -32.53
N ALA A 497 4.78 -43.22 -31.60
CA ALA A 497 5.91 -44.07 -31.92
C ALA A 497 5.28 -45.27 -32.66
N GLY A 498 5.44 -45.30 -33.98
CA GLY A 498 4.89 -46.37 -34.81
C GLY A 498 4.67 -45.94 -36.25
N VAL A 499 5.48 -46.52 -37.14
CA VAL A 499 5.41 -46.48 -38.61
C VAL A 499 6.10 -45.28 -39.29
N LEU A 500 7.43 -45.27 -39.20
CA LEU A 500 8.28 -45.07 -40.37
C LEU A 500 9.30 -46.19 -40.40
N ALA A 501 8.90 -47.36 -40.89
CA ALA A 501 9.80 -48.30 -41.52
C ALA A 501 9.53 -48.19 -43.02
N GLN A 502 10.40 -47.45 -43.71
CA GLN A 502 10.58 -47.62 -45.14
C GLN A 502 11.17 -49.01 -45.36
N GLU A 503 10.34 -49.97 -45.75
CA GLU A 503 10.82 -51.08 -46.57
C GLU A 503 10.95 -50.54 -48.00
N GLY A 504 12.16 -50.10 -48.33
CA GLY A 504 12.67 -50.21 -49.68
C GLY A 504 13.20 -51.63 -49.85
N THR A 505 12.47 -52.47 -50.56
CA THR A 505 13.08 -53.60 -51.28
C THR A 505 12.72 -53.47 -52.75
N ALA A 506 13.77 -53.56 -53.55
CA ALA A 506 13.75 -53.57 -55.00
C ALA A 506 13.19 -54.91 -55.50
N SER A 507 12.20 -54.83 -56.39
CA SER A 507 12.04 -55.59 -57.64
C SER A 507 10.63 -55.37 -58.17
#